data_AF-A0A931ZGD5-F1
#
_entry.id   AF-A0A931ZGD5-F1
#
_cell.length_a   1.000
_cell.length_b   1.000
_cell.length_c   1.000
_cell.angle_alpha   90.00
_cell.angle_beta   90.00
_cell.angle_gamma   90.00
#
_symmetry.space_group_name_H-M   'P 1'
#
loop_
_entity.id
_entity.type
_entity.pdbx_description
1 polymer ?
#
loop_
_entity_poly.entity_id
_entity_poly.type
_entity_poly.pdbx_seq_one_letter_code
_entity_poly.pdbx_strand_id
1 'polypeptide(L)' 'MKKWMFWIGILIVGVTHLYILFAGLPTSQMITHAIFNLIATALIVFSRE' A
#
# COMPACT_ATOMS: atom_id res chain seq x y z
N MET A 1 15.96 -0.83 13.62
CA MET A 1 14.64 -1.34 14.09
C MET A 1 13.48 -1.05 13.13
N LYS A 2 13.67 -0.44 11.95
CA LYS A 2 12.58 -0.04 11.05
C LYS A 2 12.12 -1.09 10.02
N LYS A 3 12.74 -2.28 10.00
CA LYS A 3 12.41 -3.37 9.05
C LYS A 3 10.94 -3.79 9.11
N TRP A 4 10.28 -3.66 10.26
CA TRP A 4 8.88 -4.00 10.42
C TRP A 4 7.95 -3.07 9.60
N MET A 5 8.28 -1.78 9.52
CA MET A 5 7.53 -0.79 8.73
C MET A 5 7.65 -1.04 7.22
N PHE A 6 8.83 -1.52 6.76
CA PHE A 6 9.05 -1.93 5.38
C PHE A 6 8.09 -3.06 4.97
N TRP A 7 7.99 -4.10 5.79
CA TRP A 7 7.11 -5.24 5.53
C TRP A 7 5.63 -4.86 5.55
N ILE A 8 5.22 -3.95 6.43
CA ILE A 8 3.85 -3.41 6.44
C ILE A 8 3.55 -2.68 5.12
N GLY A 9 4.45 -1.78 4.68
CA GLY A 9 4.24 -1.06 3.43
C GLY A 9 4.14 -2.01 2.23
N ILE A 10 5.01 -3.02 2.15
CA ILE A 10 4.91 -4.04 1.10
C ILE A 10 3.58 -4.79 1.16
N LEU A 11 3.12 -5.17 2.35
CA LEU A 11 1.86 -5.89 2.51
C LEU A 11 0.67 -5.04 2.05
N ILE A 12 0.64 -3.74 2.40
CA ILE A 12 -0.42 -2.82 1.97
C ILE A 12 -0.44 -2.74 0.43
N VAL A 13 0.71 -2.49 -0.22
CA VAL A 13 0.80 -2.44 -1.69
C VAL A 13 0.37 -3.77 -2.32
N GLY A 14 0.84 -4.89 -1.78
CA GLY A 14 0.52 -6.22 -2.31
C GLY A 14 -0.97 -6.52 -2.23
N VAL A 15 -1.59 -6.30 -1.06
CA VAL A 15 -3.02 -6.55 -0.86
C VAL A 15 -3.87 -5.62 -1.73
N THR A 16 -3.51 -4.35 -1.83
CA THR A 16 -4.26 -3.41 -2.67
C THR A 16 -4.18 -3.77 -4.15
N HIS A 17 -3.04 -4.24 -4.64
CA HIS A 17 -2.90 -4.72 -6.03
C HIS A 17 -3.64 -6.04 -6.27
N LEU A 18 -3.57 -6.99 -5.34
CA LEU A 18 -4.34 -8.24 -5.44
C LEU A 18 -5.85 -7.95 -5.46
N TYR A 19 -6.32 -7.00 -4.65
CA TYR A 19 -7.71 -6.57 -4.67
C TYR A 19 -8.13 -6.04 -6.06
N ILE A 20 -7.33 -5.17 -6.67
CA ILE A 20 -7.60 -4.70 -8.05
C ILE A 20 -7.61 -5.87 -9.03
N LEU A 21 -6.65 -6.79 -8.92
CA LEU A 21 -6.49 -7.90 -9.85
C LEU A 21 -7.68 -8.86 -9.82
N PHE A 22 -8.24 -9.14 -8.64
CA PHE A 22 -9.33 -10.11 -8.47
C PHE A 22 -10.73 -9.49 -8.51
N ALA A 23 -10.92 -8.30 -7.95
CA ALA A 23 -12.24 -7.68 -7.82
C ALA A 23 -12.47 -6.53 -8.81
N GLY A 24 -11.43 -6.04 -9.48
CA GLY A 24 -11.47 -4.77 -10.22
C GLY A 24 -11.53 -3.57 -9.25
N LEU A 25 -11.09 -2.39 -9.70
CA LEU A 25 -11.18 -1.18 -8.90
C LEU A 25 -12.35 -0.30 -9.37
N PRO A 26 -13.48 -0.26 -8.66
CA PRO A 26 -14.53 0.70 -8.96
C PRO A 26 -14.04 2.13 -8.69
N THR A 27 -14.48 3.09 -9.50
CA THR A 27 -14.07 4.51 -9.43
C THR A 27 -14.22 5.11 -8.03
N SER A 28 -15.25 4.70 -7.28
CA SER A 28 -15.52 5.14 -5.91
C SER A 28 -14.43 4.75 -4.90
N GLN A 29 -13.63 3.73 -5.19
CA GLN A 29 -12.57 3.23 -4.32
C GLN A 29 -11.16 3.68 -4.75
N MET A 30 -11.06 4.41 -5.86
CA MET A 30 -9.79 4.90 -6.40
C MET A 30 -9.05 5.81 -5.42
N ILE A 31 -9.77 6.70 -4.74
CA ILE A 31 -9.20 7.63 -3.75
C ILE A 31 -8.65 6.85 -2.55
N THR A 32 -9.43 5.91 -2.02
CA THR A 32 -9.01 5.07 -0.89
C THR A 32 -7.78 4.24 -1.23
N HIS A 33 -7.72 3.66 -2.45
CA HIS A 33 -6.55 2.93 -2.93
C HIS A 33 -5.31 3.81 -3.03
N ALA A 34 -5.44 5.03 -3.58
CA ALA A 34 -4.34 5.98 -3.68
C ALA A 34 -3.79 6.40 -2.32
N ILE A 35 -4.67 6.64 -1.33
CA ILE A 35 -4.28 6.97 0.04
C ILE A 35 -3.48 5.81 0.68
N PHE A 36 -3.97 4.57 0.55
CA PHE A 36 -3.25 3.41 1.10
C PHE A 36 -1.87 3.21 0.49
N ASN A 37 -1.74 3.37 -0.84
CA ASN A 37 -0.43 3.28 -1.50
C ASN A 37 0.51 4.43 -1.10
N LEU A 38 0.00 5.64 -0.86
CA LEU A 38 0.80 6.76 -0.37
C LEU A 38 1.36 6.48 1.03
N ILE A 39 0.52 5.99 1.94
CA ILE A 39 0.93 5.61 3.30
C ILE A 39 1.97 4.50 3.24
N ALA A 40 1.74 3.47 2.42
CA ALA A 40 2.66 2.37 2.26
C ALA A 40 4.03 2.82 1.73
N THR A 41 4.03 3.73 0.75
CA THR A 41 5.26 4.31 0.20
C THR A 41 6.01 5.11 1.26
N ALA A 42 5.32 5.94 2.04
CA ALA A 42 5.93 6.70 3.13
C ALA A 42 6.55 5.78 4.19
N LEU A 43 5.88 4.67 4.55
CA LEU A 43 6.40 3.66 5.47
C LEU A 43 7.66 2.98 4.93
N ILE A 44 7.67 2.63 3.63
CA ILE A 44 8.84 2.04 2.97
C ILE A 44 10.01 3.03 2.94
N VAL A 45 9.77 4.29 2.56
CA VAL A 45 10.80 5.34 2.49
C VAL A 45 11.37 5.63 3.88
N PHE A 46 10.52 5.88 4.88
CA PHE A 46 10.98 6.15 6.24
C PHE A 46 11.72 4.95 6.87
N SER A 47 11.38 3.73 6.45
CA SER A 47 12.06 2.52 6.93
C SER A 47 13.48 2.35 6.40
N ARG A 48 13.82 3.03 5.30
CA ARG A 48 15.15 3.04 4.70
C ARG A 48 16.10 4.05 5.33
N GLU A 49 15.58 5.18 5.81
CA GLU A 49 16.31 6.17 6.62
C GLU A 49 16.64 5.64 8.01
#